data_AF-A0A9X2NLL5-F1
#
_entry.id   AF-A0A9X2NLL5-F1
#
_cell.length_a   1.000
_cell.length_b   1.000
_cell.length_c   1.000
_cell.angle_alpha   90.00
_cell.angle_beta   90.00
_cell.angle_gamma   90.00
#
_symmetry.space_group_name_H-M   'P 1'
#
loop_
_entity.id
_entity.type
_entity.pdbx_description
1 polymer ?
#
loop_
_entity_poly.entity_id
_entity_poly.type
_entity_poly.pdbx_seq_one_letter_code
_entity_poly.pdbx_strand_id
1 'polypeptide(L)'
;MENLKNILWLCLAGLLLAALPAAAGQIVVSTPSFALVLDAPVGGKLRYLYYGTGLSEDDLRQMNVAGTCHHVAYPSYGIGWPGESALRVRHADGAIATRLYVQDVEVRQEPDAMLTLVKLKDCVYPFYVNLCYKAYRDVDVIETWTEFSHSEKTPVTLLQFASSYLPLRRGDVWLSSLYGGWGNEARLLQEPLKPGIRLIKNIDGVRNSHTAHAEVMFSLDGKPQENTGRTIGAAPNHQTHRSLPLKYRIDVAMSGRLGMEIQPRNMTDKEKNLCREAIAAYKEIRPVVQFGELYRLVSPYDRQGVASLLYASEDKSKAVFYWWKLEQFVNQQLPRVRMAGLDAGKQYRIRELNRIDNVPLSFEGKVLSGSFLMSHGLEIPGEHRVDADKMSDYASRILYLEEVNH
;
A
#
# COMPACT_ATOMS: atom_id res chain seq x y z
N MET A 1 15.38 45.20 -24.20
CA MET A 1 14.97 44.00 -24.97
C MET A 1 14.84 42.83 -24.01
N GLU A 2 13.90 42.95 -23.07
CA GLU A 2 13.70 42.03 -21.95
C GLU A 2 12.19 41.96 -21.70
N ASN A 3 11.48 41.14 -22.49
CA ASN A 3 10.09 40.73 -22.23
C ASN A 3 9.57 39.68 -23.26
N LEU A 4 10.47 38.88 -23.85
CA LEU A 4 10.09 37.91 -24.89
C LEU A 4 10.81 36.54 -24.77
N LYS A 5 11.34 36.20 -23.58
CA LYS A 5 12.00 34.90 -23.34
C LYS A 5 11.35 34.04 -22.26
N ASN A 6 10.54 34.61 -21.35
CA ASN A 6 9.94 33.88 -20.23
C ASN A 6 8.53 33.30 -20.51
N ILE A 7 8.05 33.36 -21.75
CA ILE A 7 6.73 32.81 -22.15
C ILE A 7 6.85 31.44 -22.85
N LEU A 8 8.06 31.01 -23.22
CA LEU A 8 8.26 29.82 -24.05
C LEU A 8 8.68 28.53 -23.31
N TRP A 9 8.66 28.51 -21.97
CA TRP A 9 9.15 27.39 -21.15
C TRP A 9 8.09 26.77 -20.21
N LEU A 10 6.81 27.02 -20.47
CA LEU A 10 5.67 26.53 -19.66
C LEU A 10 4.76 25.53 -20.39
N CYS A 11 5.20 24.97 -21.53
CA CYS A 11 4.39 24.07 -22.37
C CYS A 11 5.00 22.66 -22.57
N LEU A 12 5.84 22.18 -21.65
CA LEU A 12 6.43 20.83 -21.70
C LEU A 12 6.21 20.06 -20.38
N ALA A 13 4.97 19.63 -20.13
CA ALA A 13 4.59 18.50 -19.24
C ALA A 13 3.06 18.24 -19.24
N GLY A 14 2.34 18.66 -20.27
CA GLY A 14 0.91 18.37 -20.43
C GLY A 14 0.70 16.99 -21.03
N LEU A 15 0.98 15.93 -20.26
CA LEU A 15 0.58 14.56 -20.63
C LEU A 15 -0.95 14.48 -20.53
N LEU A 16 -1.65 14.76 -21.63
CA LEU A 16 -3.09 14.56 -21.71
C LEU A 16 -3.38 13.08 -21.46
N LEU A 17 -4.00 12.77 -20.32
CA LEU A 17 -4.76 11.53 -20.12
C LEU A 17 -6.03 11.57 -20.99
N ALA A 18 -5.82 11.48 -22.31
CA ALA A 18 -6.85 11.11 -23.25
C ALA A 18 -7.01 9.59 -23.25
N ALA A 19 -8.24 9.11 -23.40
CA ALA A 19 -8.45 7.77 -23.93
C ALA A 19 -7.99 7.78 -25.40
N LEU A 20 -6.74 7.39 -25.63
CA LEU A 20 -6.17 7.32 -26.97
C LEU A 20 -6.96 6.28 -27.78
N PRO A 21 -7.36 6.58 -29.03
CA PRO A 21 -8.09 5.63 -29.87
C PRO A 21 -7.15 4.50 -30.31
N ALA A 22 -7.04 3.47 -29.47
CA ALA A 22 -6.39 2.23 -29.83
C ALA A 22 -7.13 1.56 -31.02
N ALA A 23 -6.47 0.58 -31.66
CA ALA A 23 -7.02 -0.10 -32.82
C ALA A 23 -8.46 -0.61 -32.57
N ALA A 24 -9.34 -0.48 -33.57
CA ALA A 24 -10.80 -0.60 -33.41
C ALA A 24 -11.23 -1.78 -32.52
N GLY A 25 -11.77 -1.43 -31.34
CA GLY A 25 -12.20 -2.39 -30.31
C GLY A 25 -11.31 -2.44 -29.07
N GLN A 26 -10.11 -1.84 -29.05
CA GLN A 26 -9.25 -1.81 -27.87
C GLN A 26 -9.55 -0.66 -26.91
N ILE A 27 -9.34 -0.94 -25.62
CA ILE A 27 -9.55 -0.02 -24.51
C ILE A 27 -8.23 0.07 -23.72
N VAL A 28 -7.83 1.29 -23.38
CA VAL A 28 -6.67 1.54 -22.51
C VAL A 28 -7.13 2.32 -21.28
N VAL A 29 -7.02 1.70 -20.11
CA VAL A 29 -7.29 2.33 -18.81
C VAL A 29 -5.94 2.69 -18.19
N SER A 30 -5.61 3.99 -18.16
CA SER A 30 -4.30 4.50 -17.76
C SER A 30 -4.32 5.35 -16.51
N THR A 31 -3.28 5.21 -15.70
CA THR A 31 -2.89 6.11 -14.59
C THR A 31 -1.58 6.84 -14.99
N PRO A 32 -0.95 7.69 -14.15
CA PRO A 32 0.31 8.35 -14.50
C PRO A 32 1.44 7.42 -14.96
N SER A 33 1.53 6.22 -14.39
CA SER A 33 2.63 5.28 -14.65
C SER A 33 2.22 3.88 -15.15
N PHE A 34 0.92 3.52 -15.11
CA PHE A 34 0.42 2.18 -15.51
C PHE A 34 -0.69 2.23 -16.55
N ALA A 35 -0.82 1.14 -17.30
CA ALA A 35 -1.90 0.89 -18.23
C ALA A 35 -2.44 -0.53 -18.07
N LEU A 36 -3.78 -0.66 -18.09
CA LEU A 36 -4.52 -1.90 -18.31
C LEU A 36 -5.11 -1.84 -19.73
N VAL A 37 -4.79 -2.82 -20.58
CA VAL A 37 -5.30 -2.90 -21.95
C VAL A 37 -6.24 -4.09 -22.12
N LEU A 38 -7.42 -3.80 -22.66
CA LEU A 38 -8.47 -4.77 -22.98
C LEU A 38 -8.80 -4.75 -24.48
N ASP A 39 -9.13 -5.91 -25.03
CA ASP A 39 -9.72 -6.10 -26.35
C ASP A 39 -11.23 -6.31 -26.18
N ALA A 40 -12.02 -5.31 -26.59
CA ALA A 40 -13.46 -5.21 -26.38
C ALA A 40 -14.24 -5.00 -27.71
N PRO A 41 -14.10 -5.90 -28.70
CA PRO A 41 -14.79 -5.76 -29.99
C PRO A 41 -16.30 -6.00 -29.81
N VAL A 42 -17.13 -5.08 -30.28
CA VAL A 42 -18.61 -5.19 -30.22
C VAL A 42 -19.08 -6.47 -30.92
N GLY A 43 -19.94 -7.23 -30.25
CA GLY A 43 -20.38 -8.57 -30.67
C GLY A 43 -19.35 -9.69 -30.41
N GLY A 44 -18.15 -9.36 -29.93
CA GLY A 44 -17.08 -10.29 -29.59
C GLY A 44 -16.91 -10.51 -28.09
N LYS A 45 -15.92 -11.32 -27.71
CA LYS A 45 -15.57 -11.58 -26.30
C LYS A 45 -14.62 -10.50 -25.79
N LEU A 46 -14.84 -10.02 -24.57
CA LEU A 46 -13.89 -9.17 -23.87
C LEU A 46 -12.65 -9.98 -23.44
N ARG A 47 -11.46 -9.45 -23.76
CA ARG A 47 -10.18 -10.08 -23.42
C ARG A 47 -9.24 -9.11 -22.70
N TYR A 48 -8.46 -9.67 -21.79
CA TYR A 48 -7.29 -9.03 -21.18
C TYR A 48 -6.09 -9.19 -22.13
N LEU A 49 -5.38 -8.09 -22.38
CA LEU A 49 -4.16 -8.10 -23.19
C LEU A 49 -2.91 -7.86 -22.33
N TYR A 50 -2.95 -6.85 -21.46
CA TYR A 50 -1.80 -6.34 -20.73
C TYR A 50 -2.19 -5.61 -19.44
N TYR A 51 -1.35 -5.70 -18.42
CA TYR A 51 -1.31 -4.79 -17.28
C TYR A 51 0.15 -4.61 -16.86
N GLY A 52 0.60 -3.36 -16.76
CA GLY A 52 1.99 -3.02 -16.49
C GLY A 52 2.26 -1.53 -16.71
N THR A 53 3.52 -1.15 -16.87
CA THR A 53 3.95 0.23 -17.14
C THR A 53 3.17 0.85 -18.31
N GLY A 54 2.93 2.16 -18.25
CA GLY A 54 2.26 2.91 -19.31
C GLY A 54 2.88 2.65 -20.70
N LEU A 55 2.01 2.62 -21.71
CA LEU A 55 2.35 2.33 -23.10
C LEU A 55 2.07 3.57 -23.96
N SER A 56 2.95 3.90 -24.89
CA SER A 56 2.69 4.92 -25.91
C SER A 56 1.73 4.40 -26.99
N GLU A 57 1.21 5.28 -27.84
CA GLU A 57 0.45 4.86 -29.03
C GLU A 57 1.25 3.90 -29.92
N ASP A 58 2.57 4.07 -30.01
CA ASP A 58 3.40 3.22 -30.85
C ASP A 58 3.60 1.84 -30.21
N ASP A 59 3.80 1.76 -28.90
CA ASP A 59 3.84 0.49 -28.17
C ASP A 59 2.52 -0.29 -28.33
N LEU A 60 1.37 0.39 -28.28
CA LEU A 60 0.06 -0.22 -28.50
C LEU A 60 -0.09 -0.76 -29.93
N ARG A 61 0.40 -0.03 -30.94
CA ARG A 61 0.45 -0.52 -32.34
C ARG A 61 1.39 -1.71 -32.49
N GLN A 62 2.59 -1.64 -31.93
CA GLN A 62 3.59 -2.71 -32.00
C GLN A 62 3.13 -3.98 -31.26
N MET A 63 2.46 -3.84 -30.11
CA MET A 63 1.88 -4.96 -29.35
C MET A 63 0.89 -5.77 -30.20
N ASN A 64 0.10 -5.10 -31.05
CA ASN A 64 -0.84 -5.77 -31.96
C ASN A 64 -0.14 -6.55 -33.09
N VAL A 65 1.08 -6.17 -33.45
CA VAL A 65 1.92 -6.90 -34.42
C VAL A 65 2.70 -8.03 -33.74
N ALA A 66 3.20 -7.81 -32.53
CA ALA A 66 3.94 -8.80 -31.74
C ALA A 66 3.05 -9.92 -31.18
N GLY A 67 1.74 -9.70 -31.11
CA GLY A 67 0.75 -10.62 -30.56
C GLY A 67 0.54 -10.43 -29.05
N THR A 68 -0.63 -10.84 -28.56
CA THR A 68 -1.03 -10.63 -27.16
C THR A 68 -1.51 -11.93 -26.50
N CYS A 69 -1.62 -11.92 -25.18
CA CYS A 69 -1.98 -13.12 -24.43
C CYS A 69 -3.47 -13.50 -24.50
N HIS A 70 -4.35 -12.61 -24.99
CA HIS A 70 -5.77 -12.85 -25.28
C HIS A 70 -6.57 -13.61 -24.19
N HIS A 71 -6.27 -13.40 -22.90
CA HIS A 71 -6.97 -14.08 -21.79
C HIS A 71 -8.41 -13.55 -21.64
N VAL A 72 -9.31 -14.33 -21.04
CA VAL A 72 -10.67 -13.84 -20.72
C VAL A 72 -10.57 -12.79 -19.60
N ALA A 73 -11.13 -11.59 -19.81
CA ALA A 73 -11.06 -10.52 -18.81
C ALA A 73 -12.01 -10.71 -17.62
N TYR A 74 -13.15 -11.38 -17.83
CA TYR A 74 -14.14 -11.63 -16.79
C TYR A 74 -14.87 -12.96 -17.05
N PRO A 75 -14.36 -14.08 -16.53
CA PRO A 75 -14.85 -15.41 -16.88
C PRO A 75 -16.19 -15.74 -16.23
N SER A 76 -17.18 -16.10 -17.05
CA SER A 76 -18.47 -16.64 -16.61
C SER A 76 -18.47 -18.17 -16.59
N TYR A 77 -19.21 -18.76 -15.65
CA TYR A 77 -19.40 -20.20 -15.56
C TYR A 77 -20.12 -20.75 -16.81
N GLY A 78 -19.63 -21.86 -17.35
CA GLY A 78 -20.24 -22.55 -18.48
C GLY A 78 -19.23 -23.08 -19.50
N ILE A 79 -19.66 -23.18 -20.76
CA ILE A 79 -18.88 -23.81 -21.84
C ILE A 79 -17.59 -23.03 -22.12
N GLY A 80 -16.45 -23.70 -21.91
CA GLY A 80 -15.13 -23.20 -22.28
C GLY A 80 -14.31 -22.59 -21.15
N TRP A 81 -14.78 -22.62 -19.90
CA TRP A 81 -14.00 -22.19 -18.73
C TRP A 81 -13.85 -23.33 -17.71
N PRO A 82 -12.65 -23.94 -17.54
CA PRO A 82 -12.45 -25.08 -16.65
C PRO A 82 -12.08 -24.71 -15.20
N GLY A 83 -11.93 -23.41 -14.88
CA GLY A 83 -11.48 -22.93 -13.57
C GLY A 83 -12.56 -22.18 -12.78
N GLU A 84 -12.15 -21.53 -11.69
CA GLU A 84 -13.01 -20.62 -10.92
C GLU A 84 -13.47 -19.45 -11.80
N SER A 85 -14.79 -19.21 -11.83
CA SER A 85 -15.42 -18.14 -12.60
C SER A 85 -15.60 -16.87 -11.76
N ALA A 86 -15.40 -15.70 -12.36
CA ALA A 86 -15.75 -14.42 -11.75
C ALA A 86 -17.28 -14.27 -11.58
N LEU A 87 -18.05 -14.84 -12.51
CA LEU A 87 -19.51 -14.80 -12.51
C LEU A 87 -20.14 -16.18 -12.65
N ARG A 88 -21.14 -16.47 -11.81
CA ARG A 88 -22.07 -17.59 -11.99
C ARG A 88 -23.47 -17.13 -11.63
N VAL A 89 -24.41 -17.23 -12.57
CA VAL A 89 -25.81 -16.81 -12.42
C VAL A 89 -26.69 -18.05 -12.53
N ARG A 90 -27.80 -18.12 -11.80
CA ARG A 90 -28.93 -19.00 -12.12
C ARG A 90 -30.00 -18.17 -12.81
N HIS A 91 -30.24 -18.44 -14.08
CA HIS A 91 -31.24 -17.79 -14.93
C HIS A 91 -32.66 -18.25 -14.58
N ALA A 92 -33.67 -17.59 -15.15
CA ALA A 92 -35.10 -17.81 -14.90
C ALA A 92 -35.58 -19.25 -15.17
N ASP A 93 -34.94 -19.94 -16.11
CA ASP A 93 -35.21 -21.35 -16.48
C ASP A 93 -34.44 -22.37 -15.61
N GLY A 94 -33.62 -21.88 -14.66
CA GLY A 94 -32.75 -22.69 -13.82
C GLY A 94 -31.36 -22.99 -14.42
N ALA A 95 -31.08 -22.58 -15.65
CA ALA A 95 -29.75 -22.74 -16.24
C ALA A 95 -28.70 -21.93 -15.46
N ILE A 96 -27.51 -22.49 -15.31
CA ILE A 96 -26.41 -21.87 -14.55
C ILE A 96 -25.24 -21.36 -15.40
N ALA A 97 -25.37 -21.46 -16.73
CA ALA A 97 -24.33 -21.09 -17.68
C ALA A 97 -24.63 -19.73 -18.31
N THR A 98 -23.64 -18.84 -18.30
CA THR A 98 -23.72 -17.48 -18.85
C THR A 98 -22.57 -17.29 -19.84
N ARG A 99 -22.79 -16.60 -20.96
CA ARG A 99 -21.79 -16.30 -21.99
C ARG A 99 -21.90 -14.85 -22.45
N LEU A 100 -21.02 -14.02 -21.89
CA LEU A 100 -20.97 -12.59 -22.11
C LEU A 100 -20.23 -12.20 -23.41
N TYR A 101 -20.80 -11.23 -24.12
CA TYR A 101 -20.21 -10.55 -25.29
C TYR A 101 -20.29 -9.03 -25.10
N VAL A 102 -19.34 -8.30 -25.68
CA VAL A 102 -19.33 -6.84 -25.62
C VAL A 102 -20.50 -6.29 -26.42
N GLN A 103 -21.35 -5.50 -25.78
CA GLN A 103 -22.44 -4.77 -26.39
C GLN A 103 -22.00 -3.36 -26.79
N ASP A 104 -21.25 -2.69 -25.91
CA ASP A 104 -20.88 -1.28 -26.03
C ASP A 104 -19.73 -0.95 -25.05
N VAL A 105 -19.03 0.16 -25.30
CA VAL A 105 -17.95 0.69 -24.45
C VAL A 105 -18.17 2.18 -24.27
N GLU A 106 -18.31 2.62 -23.03
CA GLU A 106 -18.54 4.02 -22.69
C GLU A 106 -17.38 4.55 -21.85
N VAL A 107 -16.80 5.69 -22.25
CA VAL A 107 -15.75 6.39 -21.48
C VAL A 107 -16.29 7.74 -21.05
N ARG A 108 -16.22 8.02 -19.75
CA ARG A 108 -16.65 9.26 -19.13
C ARG A 108 -15.45 9.96 -18.50
N GLN A 109 -15.37 11.26 -18.72
CA GLN A 109 -14.41 12.13 -18.03
C GLN A 109 -15.03 12.64 -16.74
N GLU A 110 -14.35 12.40 -15.62
CA GLU A 110 -14.68 12.95 -14.30
C GLU A 110 -13.65 14.04 -13.91
N PRO A 111 -13.86 14.80 -12.82
CA PRO A 111 -12.92 15.85 -12.41
C PRO A 111 -11.53 15.30 -12.08
N ASP A 112 -11.48 14.23 -11.27
CA ASP A 112 -10.28 13.59 -10.71
C ASP A 112 -9.83 12.34 -11.47
N ALA A 113 -10.67 11.80 -12.37
CA ALA A 113 -10.51 10.47 -12.93
C ALA A 113 -11.06 10.31 -14.36
N MET A 114 -10.78 9.15 -14.96
CA MET A 114 -11.43 8.64 -16.16
C MET A 114 -12.19 7.35 -15.83
N LEU A 115 -13.49 7.32 -16.08
CA LEU A 115 -14.34 6.15 -15.87
C LEU A 115 -14.62 5.44 -17.20
N THR A 116 -14.29 4.16 -17.28
CA THR A 116 -14.60 3.28 -18.42
C THR A 116 -15.61 2.23 -18.00
N LEU A 117 -16.71 2.11 -18.75
CA LEU A 117 -17.73 1.08 -18.60
C LEU A 117 -17.70 0.16 -19.82
N VAL A 118 -17.35 -1.10 -19.63
CA VAL A 118 -17.48 -2.14 -20.66
C VAL A 118 -18.82 -2.84 -20.46
N LYS A 119 -19.77 -2.59 -21.36
CA LYS A 119 -21.13 -3.13 -21.27
C LYS A 119 -21.16 -4.48 -21.95
N LEU A 120 -21.46 -5.53 -21.19
CA LEU A 120 -21.53 -6.90 -21.66
C LEU A 120 -22.98 -7.40 -21.60
N LYS A 121 -23.34 -8.27 -22.54
CA LYS A 121 -24.65 -8.93 -22.59
C LYS A 121 -24.48 -10.44 -22.76
N ASP A 122 -25.32 -11.22 -22.11
CA ASP A 122 -25.44 -12.65 -22.39
C ASP A 122 -26.03 -12.90 -23.81
N CYS A 123 -25.53 -13.92 -24.52
CA CYS A 123 -25.99 -14.21 -25.89
C CYS A 123 -27.37 -14.90 -25.98
N VAL A 124 -27.90 -15.44 -24.89
CA VAL A 124 -29.20 -16.13 -24.81
C VAL A 124 -30.19 -15.31 -23.97
N TYR A 125 -29.76 -14.89 -22.77
CA TYR A 125 -30.61 -14.26 -21.77
C TYR A 125 -30.57 -12.73 -21.88
N PRO A 126 -31.66 -12.01 -21.54
CA PRO A 126 -31.64 -10.56 -21.33
C PRO A 126 -30.99 -10.22 -19.98
N PHE A 127 -29.73 -10.62 -19.83
CA PHE A 127 -28.87 -10.41 -18.67
C PHE A 127 -27.64 -9.60 -19.09
N TYR A 128 -27.29 -8.58 -18.31
CA TYR A 128 -26.31 -7.55 -18.64
C TYR A 128 -25.34 -7.34 -17.49
N VAL A 129 -24.08 -7.05 -17.84
CA VAL A 129 -22.98 -6.84 -16.90
C VAL A 129 -22.18 -5.62 -17.33
N ASN A 130 -22.07 -4.58 -16.49
CA ASN A 130 -21.11 -3.51 -16.70
C ASN A 130 -19.85 -3.83 -15.90
N LEU A 131 -18.70 -3.89 -16.56
CA LEU A 131 -17.40 -3.86 -15.89
C LEU A 131 -16.91 -2.42 -15.86
N CYS A 132 -16.75 -1.88 -14.66
CA CYS A 132 -16.42 -0.47 -14.45
C CYS A 132 -14.98 -0.35 -13.96
N TYR A 133 -14.22 0.55 -14.61
CA TYR A 133 -12.82 0.86 -14.30
C TYR A 133 -12.67 2.37 -14.16
N LYS A 134 -12.40 2.86 -12.95
CA LYS A 134 -12.12 4.29 -12.68
C LYS A 134 -10.63 4.47 -12.38
N ALA A 135 -9.92 5.13 -13.29
CA ALA A 135 -8.49 5.43 -13.15
C ALA A 135 -8.29 6.88 -12.72
N TYR A 136 -7.54 7.08 -11.62
CA TYR A 136 -7.26 8.39 -11.05
C TYR A 136 -6.10 9.07 -11.78
N ARG A 137 -6.11 10.42 -11.79
CA ARG A 137 -5.17 11.24 -12.59
C ARG A 137 -3.88 11.62 -11.87
N ASP A 138 -3.89 11.65 -10.56
CA ASP A 138 -2.81 12.09 -9.68
C ASP A 138 -2.11 10.92 -8.98
N VAL A 139 -2.74 9.74 -8.93
CA VAL A 139 -2.22 8.53 -8.28
C VAL A 139 -2.35 7.30 -9.16
N ASP A 140 -1.43 6.34 -8.98
CA ASP A 140 -1.41 5.05 -9.68
C ASP A 140 -2.44 4.05 -9.11
N VAL A 141 -3.72 4.44 -9.14
CA VAL A 141 -4.86 3.66 -8.63
C VAL A 141 -5.92 3.49 -9.73
N ILE A 142 -6.40 2.25 -9.87
CA ILE A 142 -7.60 1.90 -10.65
C ILE A 142 -8.61 1.26 -9.69
N GLU A 143 -9.75 1.91 -9.50
CA GLU A 143 -10.91 1.33 -8.82
C GLU A 143 -11.71 0.47 -9.82
N THR A 144 -12.20 -0.69 -9.36
CA THR A 144 -12.98 -1.61 -10.21
C THR A 144 -14.20 -2.17 -9.49
N TRP A 145 -15.35 -2.13 -10.14
CA TRP A 145 -16.58 -2.80 -9.69
C TRP A 145 -17.34 -3.44 -10.85
N THR A 146 -18.37 -4.20 -10.52
CA THR A 146 -19.26 -4.84 -11.49
C THR A 146 -20.71 -4.56 -11.16
N GLU A 147 -21.49 -4.16 -12.17
CA GLU A 147 -22.93 -3.92 -12.06
C GLU A 147 -23.68 -5.00 -12.83
N PHE A 148 -24.75 -5.53 -12.25
CA PHE A 148 -25.56 -6.60 -12.85
C PHE A 148 -27.00 -6.10 -13.04
N SER A 149 -27.59 -6.38 -14.20
CA SER A 149 -29.02 -6.11 -14.44
C SER A 149 -29.63 -7.17 -15.36
N HIS A 150 -30.94 -7.38 -15.26
CA HIS A 150 -31.67 -8.32 -16.12
C HIS A 150 -33.09 -7.86 -16.38
N SER A 151 -33.68 -8.33 -17.48
CA SER A 151 -35.12 -8.22 -17.78
C SER A 151 -35.76 -9.58 -18.08
N GLU A 152 -35.20 -10.64 -17.51
CA GLU A 152 -35.82 -11.97 -17.48
C GLU A 152 -37.17 -11.98 -16.75
N LYS A 153 -38.07 -12.90 -17.13
CA LYS A 153 -39.47 -12.95 -16.65
C LYS A 153 -39.61 -13.23 -15.15
N THR A 154 -38.61 -13.86 -14.53
CA THR A 154 -38.59 -14.21 -13.11
C THR A 154 -37.23 -13.82 -12.51
N PRO A 155 -37.10 -13.75 -11.17
CA PRO A 155 -35.84 -13.41 -10.52
C PRO A 155 -34.70 -14.38 -10.89
N VAL A 156 -33.51 -13.83 -11.13
CA VAL A 156 -32.26 -14.58 -11.28
C VAL A 156 -31.52 -14.65 -9.93
N THR A 157 -30.58 -15.59 -9.77
CA THR A 157 -29.73 -15.68 -8.56
C THR A 157 -28.26 -15.52 -8.93
N LEU A 158 -27.56 -14.52 -8.36
CA LEU A 158 -26.10 -14.46 -8.44
C LEU A 158 -25.49 -15.47 -7.45
N LEU A 159 -24.83 -16.51 -7.97
CA LEU A 159 -24.20 -17.60 -7.20
C LEU A 159 -22.68 -17.42 -7.01
N GLN A 160 -22.09 -16.49 -7.74
CA GLN A 160 -20.71 -16.01 -7.64
C GLN A 160 -20.65 -14.70 -8.42
N PHE A 161 -20.08 -13.65 -7.84
CA PHE A 161 -19.99 -12.31 -8.45
C PHE A 161 -18.77 -11.57 -7.88
N ALA A 162 -17.64 -11.65 -8.58
CA ALA A 162 -16.42 -10.94 -8.19
C ALA A 162 -16.44 -9.50 -8.69
N SER A 163 -16.01 -8.53 -7.88
CA SER A 163 -15.88 -7.12 -8.30
C SER A 163 -14.82 -6.91 -9.40
N SER A 164 -13.88 -7.85 -9.53
CA SER A 164 -12.76 -7.79 -10.47
C SER A 164 -12.21 -9.19 -10.76
N TYR A 165 -11.53 -9.34 -11.90
CA TYR A 165 -10.73 -10.50 -12.25
C TYR A 165 -9.49 -10.02 -13.03
N LEU A 166 -8.30 -10.35 -12.53
CA LEU A 166 -7.03 -9.90 -13.11
C LEU A 166 -6.11 -11.10 -13.35
N PRO A 167 -5.87 -11.49 -14.62
CA PRO A 167 -4.82 -12.44 -14.95
C PRO A 167 -3.45 -11.90 -14.55
N LEU A 168 -2.71 -12.66 -13.75
CA LEU A 168 -1.32 -12.34 -13.39
C LEU A 168 -0.35 -13.10 -14.31
N ARG A 169 0.71 -12.41 -14.75
CA ARG A 169 1.81 -13.03 -15.50
C ARG A 169 2.49 -14.10 -14.66
N ARG A 170 2.82 -15.25 -15.27
CA ARG A 170 3.65 -16.28 -14.64
C ARG A 170 5.08 -15.77 -14.44
N GLY A 171 5.58 -15.88 -13.22
CA GLY A 171 6.94 -15.51 -12.77
C GLY A 171 7.27 -16.19 -11.45
N ASP A 172 8.27 -15.70 -10.71
CA ASP A 172 8.46 -16.04 -9.29
C ASP A 172 7.49 -15.19 -8.46
N VAL A 173 6.20 -15.52 -8.57
CA VAL A 173 5.13 -14.70 -7.98
C VAL A 173 5.03 -14.97 -6.49
N TRP A 174 5.16 -13.93 -5.68
CA TRP A 174 4.97 -13.97 -4.22
C TRP A 174 3.71 -13.22 -3.82
N LEU A 175 2.88 -13.89 -3.02
CA LEU A 175 1.70 -13.33 -2.38
C LEU A 175 2.08 -12.77 -1.01
N SER A 176 1.80 -11.48 -0.80
CA SER A 176 1.75 -10.86 0.52
C SER A 176 0.28 -10.73 0.94
N SER A 177 -0.05 -11.15 2.15
CA SER A 177 -1.40 -11.03 2.72
C SER A 177 -1.35 -10.68 4.20
N LEU A 178 -2.42 -10.07 4.70
CA LEU A 178 -2.58 -9.75 6.11
C LEU A 178 -3.57 -10.74 6.76
N TYR A 179 -3.10 -11.44 7.78
CA TYR A 179 -3.87 -12.43 8.55
C TYR A 179 -3.77 -12.14 10.04
N GLY A 180 -4.57 -12.82 10.85
CA GLY A 180 -4.46 -12.67 12.29
C GLY A 180 -5.54 -13.38 13.10
N GLY A 181 -5.77 -12.80 14.26
CA GLY A 181 -6.95 -13.00 15.08
C GLY A 181 -7.17 -11.75 15.92
N TRP A 182 -8.22 -11.73 16.74
CA TRP A 182 -8.45 -10.64 17.70
C TRP A 182 -7.23 -10.46 18.61
N GLY A 183 -6.57 -9.31 18.53
CA GLY A 183 -5.32 -9.01 19.24
C GLY A 183 -4.05 -9.52 18.60
N ASN A 184 -4.10 -9.87 17.32
CA ASN A 184 -2.96 -10.31 16.53
C ASN A 184 -3.26 -10.06 15.04
N GLU A 185 -4.01 -8.98 14.76
CA GLU A 185 -4.45 -8.56 13.44
C GLU A 185 -3.27 -8.08 12.58
N ALA A 186 -3.49 -7.98 11.27
CA ALA A 186 -2.53 -7.41 10.31
C ALA A 186 -1.11 -8.01 10.37
N ARG A 187 -0.97 -9.30 10.68
CA ARG A 187 0.31 -10.01 10.53
C ARG A 187 0.60 -10.22 9.06
N LEU A 188 1.81 -9.86 8.65
CA LEU A 188 2.27 -10.08 7.30
C LEU A 188 2.63 -11.56 7.07
N LEU A 189 1.98 -12.18 6.09
CA LEU A 189 2.36 -13.47 5.52
C LEU A 189 2.85 -13.24 4.09
N GLN A 190 4.09 -13.65 3.81
CA GLN A 190 4.71 -13.60 2.49
C GLN A 190 5.08 -15.02 2.07
N GLU A 191 4.53 -15.50 0.96
CA GLU A 191 4.79 -16.85 0.45
C GLU A 191 4.79 -16.90 -1.09
N PRO A 192 5.58 -17.79 -1.71
CA PRO A 192 5.53 -17.99 -3.16
C PRO A 192 4.19 -18.64 -3.54
N LEU A 193 3.58 -18.16 -4.63
CA LEU A 193 2.32 -18.66 -5.15
C LEU A 193 2.54 -20.00 -5.88
N LYS A 194 2.31 -21.09 -5.17
CA LYS A 194 2.48 -22.46 -5.66
C LYS A 194 1.32 -22.89 -6.58
N PRO A 195 1.52 -23.89 -7.45
CA PRO A 195 0.44 -24.48 -8.25
C PRO A 195 -0.72 -24.96 -7.38
N GLY A 196 -1.95 -24.58 -7.76
CA GLY A 196 -3.18 -24.88 -7.03
C GLY A 196 -4.05 -23.64 -6.85
N ILE A 197 -5.03 -23.73 -5.95
CA ILE A 197 -5.87 -22.60 -5.55
C ILE A 197 -5.39 -22.13 -4.17
N ARG A 198 -5.03 -20.86 -4.04
CA ARG A 198 -4.92 -20.21 -2.73
C ARG A 198 -6.12 -19.31 -2.50
N LEU A 199 -6.97 -19.71 -1.55
CA LEU A 199 -8.10 -18.91 -1.10
C LEU A 199 -7.71 -18.13 0.16
N ILE A 200 -8.04 -16.84 0.19
CA ILE A 200 -8.09 -15.99 1.37
C ILE A 200 -9.55 -15.55 1.48
N LYS A 201 -10.18 -15.80 2.63
CA LYS A 201 -11.60 -15.56 2.83
C LYS A 201 -11.89 -15.22 4.28
N ASN A 202 -12.69 -14.19 4.48
CA ASN A 202 -13.30 -13.86 5.76
C ASN A 202 -14.79 -14.23 5.70
N ILE A 203 -15.32 -14.81 6.78
CA ILE A 203 -16.74 -15.17 6.94
C ILE A 203 -17.35 -14.61 8.23
N ASP A 204 -16.62 -13.78 8.96
CA ASP A 204 -17.00 -13.22 10.27
C ASP A 204 -17.96 -12.02 10.14
N GLY A 205 -18.52 -11.80 8.94
CA GLY A 205 -19.44 -10.72 8.60
C GLY A 205 -18.81 -9.34 8.75
N VAL A 206 -19.08 -8.69 9.89
CA VAL A 206 -18.67 -7.30 10.16
C VAL A 206 -17.21 -7.15 10.60
N ARG A 207 -16.47 -8.25 10.79
CA ARG A 207 -15.06 -8.26 11.26
C ARG A 207 -14.07 -8.56 10.13
N ASN A 208 -14.16 -7.77 9.06
CA ASN A 208 -13.44 -7.98 7.80
C ASN A 208 -11.89 -7.92 7.88
N SER A 209 -11.31 -7.49 9.00
CA SER A 209 -9.85 -7.37 9.23
C SER A 209 -9.29 -8.23 10.38
N HIS A 210 -10.12 -9.03 11.07
CA HIS A 210 -9.63 -9.76 12.26
C HIS A 210 -8.85 -11.04 11.91
N THR A 211 -9.39 -11.87 11.01
CA THR A 211 -8.89 -13.22 10.72
C THR A 211 -8.13 -13.27 9.41
N ALA A 212 -8.77 -12.82 8.34
CA ALA A 212 -8.20 -12.57 7.02
C ALA A 212 -8.66 -11.19 6.54
N HIS A 213 -7.71 -10.37 6.11
CA HIS A 213 -7.98 -9.10 5.44
C HIS A 213 -8.40 -9.31 3.98
N ALA A 214 -9.01 -8.30 3.37
CA ALA A 214 -9.30 -8.28 1.93
C ALA A 214 -8.08 -7.87 1.10
N GLU A 215 -7.14 -7.13 1.69
CA GLU A 215 -5.94 -6.64 1.02
C GLU A 215 -4.91 -7.76 0.74
N VAL A 216 -4.45 -7.82 -0.51
CA VAL A 216 -3.34 -8.68 -0.96
C VAL A 216 -2.41 -7.91 -1.88
N MET A 217 -1.14 -8.30 -1.93
CA MET A 217 -0.13 -7.72 -2.82
C MET A 217 0.59 -8.85 -3.55
N PHE A 218 0.90 -8.65 -4.83
CA PHE A 218 1.67 -9.60 -5.63
C PHE A 218 2.99 -8.97 -6.06
N SER A 219 4.10 -9.60 -5.70
CA SER A 219 5.41 -9.37 -6.32
C SER A 219 5.58 -10.39 -7.44
N LEU A 220 6.00 -9.98 -8.64
CA LEU A 220 6.06 -10.87 -9.81
C LEU A 220 7.43 -11.53 -10.02
N ASP A 221 8.47 -10.95 -9.43
CA ASP A 221 9.89 -11.22 -9.71
C ASP A 221 10.66 -11.64 -8.43
N GLY A 222 9.98 -12.33 -7.52
CA GLY A 222 10.53 -12.87 -6.27
C GLY A 222 9.98 -12.24 -5.00
N LYS A 223 10.54 -12.62 -3.86
CA LYS A 223 10.08 -12.16 -2.54
C LYS A 223 10.19 -10.62 -2.43
N PRO A 224 9.09 -9.90 -2.12
CA PRO A 224 9.13 -8.44 -1.99
C PRO A 224 10.04 -8.01 -0.83
N GLN A 225 10.76 -6.91 -1.05
CA GLN A 225 11.69 -6.30 -0.10
C GLN A 225 11.13 -4.96 0.39
N GLU A 226 11.55 -4.51 1.57
CA GLU A 226 10.99 -3.31 2.19
C GLU A 226 11.30 -2.00 1.43
N ASN A 227 12.49 -1.94 0.82
CA ASN A 227 12.98 -0.79 0.05
C ASN A 227 12.87 -0.95 -1.48
N THR A 228 12.39 -2.10 -1.98
CA THR A 228 12.19 -2.38 -3.42
C THR A 228 11.04 -3.38 -3.64
N GLY A 229 10.03 -2.96 -4.41
CA GLY A 229 8.72 -3.64 -4.51
C GLY A 229 7.59 -2.66 -4.15
N ARG A 230 6.32 -3.08 -4.27
CA ARG A 230 5.16 -2.19 -4.02
C ARG A 230 4.22 -2.67 -2.88
N THR A 231 3.69 -1.66 -2.18
CA THR A 231 2.54 -1.65 -1.22
C THR A 231 2.80 -1.92 0.29
N ILE A 232 1.80 -1.70 1.18
CA ILE A 232 1.90 -1.00 2.50
C ILE A 232 1.03 -1.63 3.66
N GLY A 233 1.35 -1.43 4.95
CA GLY A 233 0.62 -1.85 6.20
C GLY A 233 1.19 -1.21 7.51
N ALA A 234 0.84 -1.50 8.80
CA ALA A 234 -0.10 -2.43 9.51
C ALA A 234 -0.18 -2.17 11.08
N ALA A 235 -0.95 -2.98 11.87
CA ALA A 235 -0.90 -3.21 13.38
C ALA A 235 -1.71 -2.26 14.37
N PRO A 236 -1.88 -2.49 15.73
CA PRO A 236 -1.30 -3.51 16.67
C PRO A 236 -2.25 -4.32 17.66
N ASN A 237 -2.30 -4.11 19.01
CA ASN A 237 -2.61 -5.19 20.03
C ASN A 237 -3.08 -4.74 21.47
N HIS A 238 -3.95 -5.50 22.20
CA HIS A 238 -4.27 -5.40 23.67
C HIS A 238 -4.32 -6.74 24.51
N GLN A 239 -4.03 -7.90 23.93
CA GLN A 239 -4.49 -9.22 24.45
C GLN A 239 -3.40 -10.11 25.07
N THR A 240 -2.12 -9.79 24.87
CA THR A 240 -1.03 -10.76 25.07
C THR A 240 -0.33 -10.71 26.43
N HIS A 241 -0.84 -9.91 27.39
CA HIS A 241 -0.31 -9.75 28.77
C HIS A 241 1.19 -9.40 28.89
N ARG A 242 1.86 -9.00 27.80
CA ARG A 242 3.30 -8.69 27.79
C ARG A 242 3.59 -7.42 28.59
N SER A 243 4.39 -7.52 29.64
CA SER A 243 4.89 -6.36 30.37
C SER A 243 5.99 -5.67 29.57
N LEU A 244 5.80 -4.38 29.27
CA LEU A 244 6.74 -3.53 28.52
C LEU A 244 6.93 -2.19 29.26
N PRO A 245 8.16 -1.64 29.30
CA PRO A 245 8.43 -0.33 29.88
C PRO A 245 7.52 0.76 29.30
N LEU A 246 7.12 1.71 30.13
CA LEU A 246 6.17 2.76 29.73
C LEU A 246 6.69 3.59 28.54
N LYS A 247 7.98 3.98 28.55
CA LYS A 247 8.61 4.68 27.40
C LYS A 247 8.49 3.89 26.11
N TYR A 248 8.80 2.59 26.12
CA TYR A 248 8.75 1.77 24.91
C TYR A 248 7.33 1.71 24.33
N ARG A 249 6.30 1.55 25.19
CA ARG A 249 4.89 1.58 24.77
C ARG A 249 4.47 2.93 24.20
N ILE A 250 4.89 4.03 24.84
CA ILE A 250 4.65 5.39 24.36
C ILE A 250 5.32 5.62 23.00
N ASP A 251 6.59 5.26 22.85
CA ASP A 251 7.35 5.53 21.63
C ASP A 251 6.80 4.73 20.43
N VAL A 252 6.33 3.50 20.65
CA VAL A 252 5.58 2.73 19.63
C VAL A 252 4.26 3.43 19.29
N ALA A 253 3.45 3.83 20.29
CA ALA A 253 2.18 4.51 20.06
C ALA A 253 2.32 5.89 19.39
N MET A 254 3.47 6.54 19.55
CA MET A 254 3.80 7.80 18.86
C MET A 254 4.06 7.64 17.36
N SER A 255 4.35 6.43 16.86
CA SER A 255 4.52 6.18 15.41
C SER A 255 3.22 6.10 14.61
N GLY A 256 2.07 6.36 15.25
CA GLY A 256 0.77 6.46 14.59
C GLY A 256 -0.04 7.58 15.24
N ARG A 257 -1.32 7.31 15.55
CA ARG A 257 -2.14 8.24 16.33
C ARG A 257 -2.00 7.93 17.83
N LEU A 258 -1.14 8.67 18.53
CA LEU A 258 -0.95 8.51 19.98
C LEU A 258 -2.28 8.60 20.75
N GLY A 259 -2.58 7.54 21.49
CA GLY A 259 -3.59 7.48 22.54
C GLY A 259 -2.99 6.81 23.78
N MET A 260 -3.56 7.09 24.96
CA MET A 260 -3.11 6.51 26.23
C MET A 260 -4.29 5.87 26.96
N GLU A 261 -4.36 4.55 26.94
CA GLU A 261 -5.37 3.75 27.64
C GLU A 261 -4.78 3.21 28.96
N ILE A 262 -4.40 4.13 29.86
CA ILE A 262 -3.84 3.83 31.18
C ILE A 262 -4.56 4.68 32.22
N GLN A 263 -5.02 4.05 33.30
CA GLN A 263 -5.74 4.71 34.40
C GLN A 263 -4.77 5.56 35.26
N PRO A 264 -4.84 6.91 35.27
CA PRO A 264 -3.84 7.75 35.93
C PRO A 264 -3.75 7.59 37.45
N ARG A 265 -4.80 7.10 38.11
CA ARG A 265 -4.77 6.80 39.56
C ARG A 265 -3.82 5.65 39.92
N ASN A 266 -3.48 4.80 38.95
CA ASN A 266 -2.60 3.64 39.12
C ASN A 266 -1.12 3.96 38.73
N MET A 267 -0.81 5.20 38.35
CA MET A 267 0.51 5.62 37.89
C MET A 267 1.29 6.34 39.00
N THR A 268 2.60 6.12 39.05
CA THR A 268 3.53 6.96 39.82
C THR A 268 3.66 8.35 39.21
N ASP A 269 4.12 9.34 39.97
CA ASP A 269 4.27 10.70 39.45
C ASP A 269 5.37 10.82 38.38
N LYS A 270 6.39 9.95 38.43
CA LYS A 270 7.39 9.81 37.37
C LYS A 270 6.76 9.39 36.05
N GLU A 271 5.87 8.39 36.08
CA GLU A 271 5.14 7.92 34.90
C GLU A 271 4.16 8.98 34.37
N LYS A 272 3.48 9.72 35.25
CA LYS A 272 2.60 10.84 34.85
C LYS A 272 3.38 11.95 34.16
N ASN A 273 4.60 12.24 34.62
CA ASN A 273 5.48 13.23 34.01
C ASN A 273 5.97 12.77 32.64
N LEU A 274 6.45 11.53 32.51
CA LEU A 274 6.82 10.94 31.22
C LEU A 274 5.67 10.99 30.20
N CYS A 275 4.43 10.66 30.62
CA CYS A 275 3.26 10.79 29.76
C CYS A 275 2.97 12.24 29.36
N ARG A 276 3.13 13.22 30.26
CA ARG A 276 2.93 14.64 29.95
C ARG A 276 3.95 15.15 28.93
N GLU A 277 5.22 14.79 29.11
CA GLU A 277 6.32 15.12 28.19
C GLU A 277 6.07 14.50 26.81
N ALA A 278 5.71 13.22 26.76
CA ALA A 278 5.38 12.54 25.51
C ALA A 278 4.16 13.11 24.80
N ILE A 279 3.12 13.54 25.53
CA ILE A 279 1.98 14.27 24.93
C ILE A 279 2.44 15.60 24.33
N ALA A 280 3.36 16.32 24.98
CA ALA A 280 3.90 17.57 24.44
C ALA A 280 4.77 17.32 23.19
N ALA A 281 5.70 16.37 23.24
CA ALA A 281 6.55 15.97 22.12
C ALA A 281 5.73 15.42 20.94
N TYR A 282 4.70 14.60 21.20
CA TYR A 282 3.80 14.15 20.15
C TYR A 282 2.99 15.31 19.53
N LYS A 283 2.52 16.28 20.34
CA LYS A 283 1.81 17.45 19.79
C LYS A 283 2.66 18.26 18.82
N GLU A 284 3.98 18.33 19.04
CA GLU A 284 4.98 18.96 18.17
C GLU A 284 5.16 18.19 16.85
N ILE A 285 5.44 16.89 16.89
CA ILE A 285 5.76 16.10 15.68
C ILE A 285 4.53 15.59 14.90
N ARG A 286 3.35 15.58 15.53
CA ARG A 286 2.11 15.01 14.98
C ARG A 286 1.77 15.43 13.54
N PRO A 287 2.00 16.67 13.07
CA PRO A 287 1.77 17.01 11.66
C PRO A 287 2.60 16.13 10.71
N VAL A 288 3.87 15.86 11.06
CA VAL A 288 4.77 14.99 10.29
C VAL A 288 4.35 13.52 10.40
N VAL A 289 3.96 13.06 11.59
CA VAL A 289 3.57 11.65 11.81
C VAL A 289 2.22 11.29 11.18
N GLN A 290 1.25 12.22 11.17
CA GLN A 290 -0.11 11.93 10.70
C GLN A 290 -0.32 12.20 9.21
N PHE A 291 0.48 13.09 8.60
CA PHE A 291 0.30 13.54 7.22
C PHE A 291 1.58 13.51 6.38
N GLY A 292 2.75 13.22 6.97
CA GLY A 292 4.00 13.06 6.24
C GLY A 292 4.11 11.69 5.55
N GLU A 293 5.07 11.60 4.64
CA GLU A 293 5.36 10.37 3.89
C GLU A 293 6.05 9.34 4.80
N LEU A 294 5.48 8.12 4.85
CA LEU A 294 5.98 7.01 5.65
C LEU A 294 6.99 6.16 4.86
N TYR A 295 8.20 6.06 5.39
CA TYR A 295 9.24 5.13 4.96
C TYR A 295 9.43 4.07 6.04
N ARG A 296 9.15 2.80 5.72
CA ARG A 296 9.54 1.68 6.59
C ARG A 296 11.00 1.35 6.28
N LEU A 297 11.85 1.25 7.31
CA LEU A 297 13.31 1.21 7.15
C LEU A 297 13.91 -0.15 7.54
N VAL A 298 13.39 -0.76 8.61
CA VAL A 298 13.71 -2.15 8.99
C VAL A 298 12.45 -2.86 9.50
N SER A 299 12.10 -3.93 8.81
CA SER A 299 10.99 -4.81 9.08
C SER A 299 11.26 -5.70 10.30
N PRO A 300 10.33 -5.82 11.26
CA PRO A 300 10.45 -6.75 12.38
C PRO A 300 10.45 -8.23 11.95
N TYR A 301 10.08 -8.52 10.69
CA TYR A 301 10.05 -9.88 10.15
C TYR A 301 11.39 -10.32 9.56
N ASP A 302 12.33 -9.39 9.36
CA ASP A 302 13.62 -9.65 8.71
C ASP A 302 14.68 -10.21 9.68
N ARG A 303 14.33 -10.33 10.97
CA ARG A 303 15.17 -10.89 12.05
C ARG A 303 16.52 -10.17 12.23
N GLN A 304 16.54 -8.88 11.95
CA GLN A 304 17.66 -7.99 12.26
C GLN A 304 17.67 -7.54 13.74
N GLY A 305 16.73 -8.06 14.55
CA GLY A 305 16.57 -7.76 15.98
C GLY A 305 16.11 -6.33 16.32
N VAL A 306 15.93 -5.48 15.31
CA VAL A 306 15.43 -4.10 15.42
C VAL A 306 14.28 -3.88 14.44
N ALA A 307 13.40 -2.93 14.76
CA ALA A 307 12.45 -2.36 13.80
C ALA A 307 12.66 -0.85 13.69
N SER A 308 12.42 -0.29 12.51
CA SER A 308 12.57 1.15 12.29
C SER A 308 11.69 1.65 11.14
N LEU A 309 11.21 2.88 11.29
CA LEU A 309 10.50 3.63 10.26
C LEU A 309 10.83 5.13 10.40
N LEU A 310 10.52 5.92 9.37
CA LEU A 310 10.67 7.36 9.35
C LEU A 310 9.45 7.99 8.69
N TYR A 311 8.97 9.10 9.25
CA TYR A 311 8.02 10.00 8.61
C TYR A 311 8.76 11.27 8.15
N ALA A 312 8.55 11.74 6.92
CA ALA A 312 9.10 13.01 6.44
C ALA A 312 7.97 13.95 6.00
N SER A 313 8.12 15.26 6.23
CA SER A 313 7.24 16.25 5.62
C SER A 313 7.43 16.28 4.09
N GLU A 314 6.39 16.71 3.37
CA GLU A 314 6.37 16.81 1.90
C GLU A 314 7.54 17.67 1.37
N ASP A 315 7.76 18.83 1.99
CA ASP A 315 8.85 19.77 1.71
C ASP A 315 10.25 19.30 2.18
N LYS A 316 10.33 18.10 2.78
CA LYS A 316 11.55 17.51 3.35
C LYS A 316 12.25 18.35 4.43
N SER A 317 11.59 19.37 4.99
CA SER A 317 12.18 20.22 6.05
C SER A 317 12.20 19.54 7.42
N LYS A 318 11.33 18.54 7.64
CA LYS A 318 11.18 17.85 8.93
C LYS A 318 11.06 16.35 8.75
N ALA A 319 11.68 15.58 9.64
CA ALA A 319 11.48 14.15 9.71
C ALA A 319 11.46 13.61 11.14
N VAL A 320 10.79 12.49 11.34
CA VAL A 320 10.71 11.76 12.61
C VAL A 320 11.13 10.33 12.38
N PHE A 321 12.30 9.96 12.88
CA PHE A 321 12.87 8.63 12.80
C PHE A 321 12.57 7.85 14.08
N TYR A 322 12.05 6.63 13.94
CA TYR A 322 11.72 5.73 15.03
C TYR A 322 12.63 4.50 14.98
N TRP A 323 13.10 4.07 16.15
CA TRP A 323 13.93 2.88 16.29
C TRP A 323 13.53 2.10 17.54
N TRP A 324 13.39 0.79 17.41
CA TRP A 324 13.01 -0.11 18.49
C TRP A 324 13.87 -1.38 18.50
N LYS A 325 14.40 -1.73 19.67
CA LYS A 325 15.03 -3.03 19.96
C LYS A 325 13.95 -4.08 20.22
N LEU A 326 13.98 -5.17 19.45
CA LEU A 326 13.01 -6.27 19.53
C LEU A 326 13.53 -7.46 20.37
N GLU A 327 14.84 -7.67 20.41
CA GLU A 327 15.51 -8.85 20.98
C GLU A 327 16.71 -8.44 21.87
N GLN A 328 17.22 -9.37 22.68
CA GLN A 328 18.47 -9.15 23.43
C GLN A 328 19.69 -9.49 22.59
N PHE A 329 20.75 -8.69 22.78
CA PHE A 329 22.01 -8.82 22.08
C PHE A 329 23.14 -8.96 23.09
N VAL A 330 24.02 -9.94 22.88
CA VAL A 330 25.22 -10.14 23.69
C VAL A 330 26.41 -10.16 22.74
N ASN A 331 27.27 -9.13 22.84
CA ASN A 331 28.46 -8.96 22.02
C ASN A 331 28.21 -9.01 20.48
N GLN A 332 27.08 -8.46 20.03
CA GLN A 332 26.72 -8.34 18.61
C GLN A 332 26.74 -6.86 18.18
N GLN A 333 27.16 -6.60 16.95
CA GLN A 333 27.04 -5.28 16.33
C GLN A 333 25.65 -5.13 15.71
N LEU A 334 24.95 -4.05 16.04
CA LEU A 334 23.63 -3.75 15.46
C LEU A 334 23.78 -3.13 14.07
N PRO A 335 22.87 -3.42 13.13
CA PRO A 335 22.88 -2.77 11.83
C PRO A 335 22.57 -1.28 11.99
N ARG A 336 23.38 -0.42 11.38
CA ARG A 336 23.04 1.00 11.23
C ARG A 336 21.86 1.13 10.30
N VAL A 337 20.75 1.62 10.84
CA VAL A 337 19.57 1.91 10.01
C VAL A 337 19.87 3.14 9.16
N ARG A 338 19.93 2.91 7.85
CA ARG A 338 19.96 3.97 6.84
C ARG A 338 18.58 4.61 6.76
N MET A 339 18.54 5.93 6.76
CA MET A 339 17.29 6.66 6.57
C MET A 339 16.87 6.64 5.10
N ALA A 340 15.60 6.94 4.82
CA ALA A 340 15.09 7.18 3.48
C ALA A 340 14.22 8.44 3.52
N GLY A 341 13.89 9.01 2.36
CA GLY A 341 12.90 10.08 2.28
C GLY A 341 13.33 11.44 2.82
N LEU A 342 14.63 11.66 3.01
CA LEU A 342 15.23 12.97 3.28
C LEU A 342 15.72 13.60 1.97
N ASP A 343 15.93 14.91 1.97
CA ASP A 343 16.63 15.58 0.86
C ASP A 343 18.15 15.40 1.02
N ALA A 344 18.82 14.98 -0.06
CA ALA A 344 20.26 14.71 -0.04
C ALA A 344 21.15 15.95 0.17
N GLY A 345 20.67 17.13 -0.25
CA GLY A 345 21.34 18.42 -0.13
C GLY A 345 21.03 19.18 1.16
N LYS A 346 19.91 18.87 1.84
CA LYS A 346 19.53 19.50 3.11
C LYS A 346 20.41 19.05 4.28
N GLN A 347 20.51 19.94 5.27
CA GLN A 347 21.24 19.75 6.52
C GLN A 347 20.25 19.65 7.69
N TYR A 348 20.32 18.58 8.48
CA TYR A 348 19.35 18.28 9.53
C TYR A 348 19.98 18.30 10.91
N ARG A 349 19.42 19.10 11.82
CA ARG A 349 19.73 19.06 13.25
C ARG A 349 18.93 17.92 13.91
N ILE A 350 19.62 17.08 14.69
CA ILE A 350 19.02 15.91 15.34
C ILE A 350 18.71 16.20 16.81
N ARG A 351 17.51 15.86 17.26
CA ARG A 351 17.08 15.91 18.68
C ARG A 351 16.39 14.60 19.07
N GLU A 352 16.73 14.03 20.24
CA GLU A 352 15.99 12.89 20.79
C GLU A 352 14.70 13.40 21.48
N LEU A 353 13.59 12.68 21.28
CA LEU A 353 12.33 12.90 22.00
C LEU A 353 12.14 11.85 23.11
N ASN A 354 11.50 12.26 24.21
CA ASN A 354 11.25 11.42 25.38
C ASN A 354 12.53 10.77 25.95
N ARG A 355 13.68 11.46 25.92
CA ARG A 355 14.95 10.92 26.41
C ARG A 355 14.85 10.62 27.90
N ILE A 356 15.11 9.37 28.27
CA ILE A 356 15.29 8.95 29.68
C ILE A 356 16.76 8.77 30.06
N ASP A 357 17.65 8.72 29.07
CA ASP A 357 19.09 8.56 29.28
C ASP A 357 19.67 9.75 30.06
N ASN A 358 20.48 9.44 31.06
CA ASN A 358 21.23 10.40 31.89
C ASN A 358 22.25 11.20 31.06
N VAL A 359 22.59 10.74 29.85
CA VAL A 359 23.55 11.36 28.94
C VAL A 359 22.92 11.45 27.54
N PRO A 360 22.99 12.60 26.85
CA PRO A 360 22.57 12.74 25.45
C PRO A 360 23.22 11.73 24.51
N LEU A 361 22.56 11.44 23.38
CA LEU A 361 23.18 10.72 22.28
C LEU A 361 24.39 11.53 21.74
N SER A 362 25.43 10.84 21.28
CA SER A 362 26.70 11.47 20.85
C SER A 362 26.56 12.38 19.61
N PHE A 363 25.39 12.37 18.97
CA PHE A 363 25.01 13.20 17.83
C PHE A 363 23.79 14.12 18.11
N GLU A 364 23.25 14.12 19.33
CA GLU A 364 22.17 15.03 19.71
C GLU A 364 22.66 16.49 19.61
N GLY A 365 21.85 17.36 19.03
CA GLY A 365 22.18 18.76 18.72
C GLY A 365 23.11 18.96 17.52
N LYS A 366 23.74 17.90 16.97
CA LYS A 366 24.58 18.01 15.77
C LYS A 366 23.75 18.14 14.51
N VAL A 367 24.39 18.69 13.47
CA VAL A 367 23.84 18.84 12.13
C VAL A 367 24.54 17.85 11.20
N LEU A 368 23.76 17.07 10.43
CA LEU A 368 24.25 16.10 9.45
C LEU A 368 23.45 16.22 8.15
N SER A 369 24.07 15.98 7.01
CA SER A 369 23.38 16.04 5.71
C SER A 369 22.41 14.86 5.54
N GLY A 370 21.30 15.07 4.83
CA GLY A 370 20.38 13.98 4.48
C GLY A 370 21.08 12.90 3.66
N SER A 371 22.02 13.28 2.79
CA SER A 371 22.90 12.36 2.07
C SER A 371 23.70 11.44 2.99
N PHE A 372 24.27 11.93 4.10
CA PHE A 372 24.98 11.10 5.07
C PHE A 372 24.03 10.16 5.81
N LEU A 373 22.89 10.68 6.28
CA LEU A 373 21.88 9.92 7.01
C LEU A 373 21.28 8.77 6.19
N MET A 374 21.06 8.99 4.89
CA MET A 374 20.56 7.96 3.98
C MET A 374 21.62 6.94 3.52
N SER A 375 22.90 7.32 3.48
CA SER A 375 23.98 6.40 3.03
C SER A 375 24.65 5.62 4.16
N HIS A 376 24.76 6.19 5.36
CA HIS A 376 25.53 5.62 6.47
C HIS A 376 24.68 5.31 7.71
N GLY A 377 23.54 5.98 7.89
CA GLY A 377 22.72 5.85 9.09
C GLY A 377 23.38 6.38 10.37
N LEU A 378 22.76 6.10 11.52
CA LEU A 378 23.26 6.47 12.85
C LEU A 378 23.53 5.22 13.69
N GLU A 379 24.54 5.31 14.55
CA GLU A 379 24.84 4.28 15.56
C GLU A 379 23.92 4.46 16.77
N ILE A 380 22.80 3.72 16.80
CA ILE A 380 21.83 3.81 17.90
C ILE A 380 22.25 2.84 19.03
N PRO A 381 22.45 3.30 20.28
CA PRO A 381 22.75 2.42 21.40
C PRO A 381 21.63 1.41 21.67
N GLY A 382 21.99 0.13 21.81
CA GLY A 382 21.06 -0.98 22.10
C GLY A 382 20.46 -0.99 23.51
N GLU A 383 20.75 0.02 24.33
CA GLU A 383 20.37 0.14 25.74
C GLU A 383 20.07 1.60 26.08
N HIS A 384 19.38 1.82 27.20
CA HIS A 384 19.20 3.16 27.80
C HIS A 384 20.29 3.42 28.84
N ARG A 385 20.98 4.55 28.77
CA ARG A 385 21.99 4.96 29.77
C ARG A 385 21.32 5.54 31.02
N VAL A 386 20.77 4.67 31.85
CA VAL A 386 20.03 5.00 33.08
C VAL A 386 20.68 4.36 34.31
N ASP A 387 20.20 4.75 35.49
CA ASP A 387 20.60 4.14 36.76
C ASP A 387 20.26 2.63 36.79
N ALA A 388 21.05 1.84 37.53
CA ALA A 388 20.99 0.38 37.48
C ALA A 388 19.61 -0.21 37.85
N ASP A 389 18.87 0.45 38.75
CA ASP A 389 17.49 0.08 39.15
C ASP A 389 16.44 0.30 38.05
N LYS A 390 16.81 0.98 36.96
CA LYS A 390 15.93 1.36 35.84
C LYS A 390 16.36 0.70 34.52
N MET A 391 17.45 -0.07 34.52
CA MET A 391 17.90 -0.77 33.33
C MET A 391 16.82 -1.72 32.82
N SER A 392 16.70 -1.79 31.49
CA SER A 392 15.70 -2.60 30.82
C SER A 392 16.27 -3.16 29.53
N ASP A 393 15.97 -4.44 29.33
CA ASP A 393 16.14 -5.20 28.11
C ASP A 393 15.60 -4.47 26.86
N TYR A 394 14.46 -3.77 26.99
CA TYR A 394 13.86 -2.99 25.90
C TYR A 394 14.46 -1.60 25.77
N ALA A 395 14.77 -1.20 24.54
CA ALA A 395 15.23 0.13 24.20
C ALA A 395 14.47 0.70 22.99
N SER A 396 14.10 1.97 23.05
CA SER A 396 13.47 2.71 21.96
C SER A 396 14.09 4.10 21.81
N ARG A 397 14.10 4.64 20.60
CA ARG A 397 14.51 6.03 20.33
C ARG A 397 13.57 6.65 19.30
N ILE A 398 13.21 7.90 19.54
CA ILE A 398 12.57 8.77 18.54
C ILE A 398 13.53 9.93 18.32
N LEU A 399 13.98 10.11 17.08
CA LEU A 399 14.79 11.24 16.66
C LEU A 399 13.94 12.15 15.79
N TYR A 400 13.87 13.42 16.16
CA TYR A 400 13.28 14.47 15.35
C TYR A 400 14.41 15.23 14.65
N LEU A 401 14.25 15.38 13.34
CA LEU A 401 15.19 15.98 12.41
C LEU A 401 14.56 17.25 11.87
N GLU A 402 15.25 18.38 12.03
CA GLU A 402 14.80 19.68 11.52
C GLU A 402 15.86 20.27 10.59
N GLU A 403 15.43 20.72 9.41
CA GLU A 403 16.26 21.44 8.46
C GLU A 403 16.86 22.70 9.10
N VAL A 404 18.15 22.90 8.87
CA VAL A 404 18.87 24.11 9.24
C VAL A 404 19.11 24.93 7.98
N ASN A 405 18.32 25.98 7.81
CA ASN A 405 18.59 27.02 6.81
C ASN A 405 19.91 27.72 7.19
N HIS A 406 20.81 27.82 6.20
CA HIS A 406 22.09 28.54 6.32
C HIS A 406 21.94 30.02 5.95
#